data_AF-A0A5R9GL89-F1
#
_entry.id   AF-A0A5R9GL89-F1
#
_cell.length_a   1.000
_cell.length_b   1.000
_cell.length_c   1.000
_cell.angle_alpha   90.00
_cell.angle_beta   90.00
_cell.angle_gamma   90.00
#
_symmetry.space_group_name_H-M   'P 1'
#
loop_
_entity.id
_entity.type
_entity.pdbx_description
1 polymer ?
#
loop_
_entity_poly.entity_id
_entity_poly.type
_entity_poly.pdbx_seq_one_letter_code
_entity_poly.pdbx_strand_id
1 'polypeptide(L)'
;MKRTFRPGGIALLVSVVLLAGGCEQQKTEKIKWQLPLEAPADPHSAQSHEAVPAWAAARQGSADLVILHKTTTRLTTVTVASGAGADVDDVRISLLGLASGLRIKNNAFIDDSAVYNPAAFVEVLVHGKMIYRGWLYQEFPELFGVDNSEWTVWLKGISVPPATTSNG
;
A
#
# COMPACT_ATOMS: atom_id res chain seq x y z
N MET A 1 -57.70 33.91 -39.11
CA MET A 1 -58.32 35.25 -39.29
C MET A 1 -59.39 35.45 -38.22
N LYS A 2 -59.38 36.64 -37.57
CA LYS A 2 -60.41 37.21 -36.66
C LYS A 2 -60.43 36.61 -35.23
N ARG A 3 -59.93 37.39 -34.25
CA ARG A 3 -60.67 38.21 -33.26
C ARG A 3 -61.03 37.33 -32.04
N THR A 4 -60.86 37.70 -30.77
CA THR A 4 -60.97 39.01 -30.12
C THR A 4 -60.45 38.95 -28.68
N PHE A 5 -60.21 40.14 -28.16
CA PHE A 5 -59.59 40.55 -26.91
C PHE A 5 -60.62 40.62 -25.75
N ARG A 6 -60.19 40.20 -24.53
CA ARG A 6 -60.49 40.64 -23.12
C ARG A 6 -61.93 40.95 -22.68
N PRO A 7 -62.33 40.67 -21.41
CA PRO A 7 -61.78 41.28 -20.16
C PRO A 7 -61.56 40.25 -19.03
N GLY A 8 -60.83 40.47 -17.93
CA GLY A 8 -60.78 41.63 -17.06
C GLY A 8 -61.80 41.45 -15.93
N GLY A 9 -61.36 41.04 -14.73
CA GLY A 9 -62.22 41.07 -13.55
C GLY A 9 -61.73 40.29 -12.34
N ILE A 10 -61.35 41.05 -11.30
CA ILE A 10 -61.70 40.81 -9.87
C ILE A 10 -61.01 39.59 -9.23
N ALA A 11 -59.84 39.78 -8.62
CA ALA A 11 -59.69 40.13 -7.19
C ALA A 11 -60.34 39.10 -6.24
N LEU A 12 -59.53 38.26 -5.59
CA LEU A 12 -59.85 37.78 -4.25
C LEU A 12 -58.57 37.50 -3.45
N LEU A 13 -58.37 38.38 -2.47
CA LEU A 13 -57.57 38.23 -1.26
C LEU A 13 -57.69 36.83 -0.64
N VAL A 14 -56.57 36.12 -0.44
CA VAL A 14 -56.42 35.17 0.68
C VAL A 14 -54.95 35.13 1.13
N SER A 15 -54.70 35.83 2.24
CA SER A 15 -53.96 35.34 3.42
C SER A 15 -52.75 34.44 3.24
N VAL A 16 -51.52 34.97 3.35
CA VAL A 16 -50.40 34.33 4.07
C VAL A 16 -49.46 35.43 4.61
N VAL A 17 -49.88 36.14 5.66
CA VAL A 17 -48.96 36.88 6.54
C VAL A 17 -48.81 36.02 7.78
N LEU A 18 -47.91 35.03 7.76
CA LEU A 18 -47.53 34.23 8.94
C LEU A 18 -46.35 33.28 8.64
N LEU A 19 -45.24 33.80 8.07
CA LEU A 19 -43.97 33.03 7.97
C LEU A 19 -42.74 33.94 8.12
N ALA A 20 -42.74 34.82 9.13
CA ALA A 20 -41.56 35.63 9.48
C ALA A 20 -40.96 35.23 10.85
N GLY A 21 -41.14 33.99 11.27
CA GLY A 21 -40.31 33.36 12.29
C GLY A 21 -39.00 32.89 11.64
N GLY A 22 -38.16 33.83 11.23
CA GLY A 22 -36.83 33.53 10.72
C GLY A 22 -36.01 32.89 11.83
N CYS A 23 -35.77 31.58 11.73
CA CYS A 23 -34.74 30.90 12.48
C CYS A 23 -33.45 31.70 12.37
N GLU A 24 -32.94 32.15 13.50
CA GLU A 24 -31.59 32.68 13.60
C GLU A 24 -30.65 31.56 13.18
N GLN A 25 -30.20 31.63 11.93
CA GLN A 25 -29.36 30.62 11.32
C GLN A 25 -27.98 30.79 11.92
N GLN A 26 -27.75 30.09 13.03
CA GLN A 26 -26.48 30.02 13.73
C GLN A 26 -25.41 29.75 12.69
N LYS A 27 -24.58 30.79 12.47
CA LYS A 27 -23.54 30.84 11.45
C LYS A 27 -22.67 29.61 11.64
N THR A 28 -22.82 28.61 10.78
CA THR A 28 -22.01 27.40 10.81
C THR A 28 -20.58 27.84 10.59
N GLU A 29 -19.78 27.87 11.65
CA GLU A 29 -18.35 28.05 11.51
C GLU A 29 -17.85 26.94 10.59
N LYS A 30 -17.31 27.34 9.44
CA LYS A 30 -16.70 26.40 8.50
C LYS A 30 -15.58 25.70 9.26
N ILE A 31 -15.76 24.40 9.51
CA ILE A 31 -14.72 23.52 10.06
C ILE A 31 -13.48 23.73 9.20
N LYS A 32 -12.45 24.37 9.76
CA LYS A 32 -11.14 24.45 9.13
C LYS A 32 -10.52 23.06 9.29
N TRP A 33 -10.70 22.22 8.28
CA TRP A 33 -9.91 21.01 8.09
C TRP A 33 -8.46 21.42 7.79
N GLN A 34 -7.74 21.88 8.81
CA GLN A 34 -6.32 22.15 8.73
C GLN A 34 -5.56 21.16 9.58
N LEU A 35 -4.95 20.20 8.89
CA LEU A 35 -3.50 20.11 8.83
C LEU A 35 -3.18 19.67 7.39
N PRO A 36 -2.23 20.29 6.67
CA PRO A 36 -1.46 19.54 5.70
C PRO A 36 -0.69 18.50 6.51
N LEU A 37 -1.32 17.34 6.73
CA LEU A 37 -0.68 16.20 7.35
C LEU A 37 0.23 15.62 6.27
N GLU A 38 1.45 16.16 6.13
CA GLU A 38 2.51 15.32 5.58
C GLU A 38 2.51 14.06 6.44
N ALA A 39 2.21 12.92 5.80
CA ALA A 39 2.23 11.65 6.49
C ALA A 39 3.62 11.49 7.12
N PRO A 40 3.72 11.11 8.41
CA PRO A 40 4.99 10.72 8.99
C PRO A 40 5.70 9.75 8.04
N ALA A 41 7.03 9.86 7.94
CA ALA A 41 7.81 8.95 7.09
C ALA A 41 7.45 7.50 7.43
N ASP A 42 6.86 6.80 6.47
CA ASP A 42 6.45 5.41 6.64
C ASP A 42 7.71 4.53 6.65
N PRO A 43 8.04 3.88 7.79
CA PRO A 43 9.22 3.03 7.88
C PRO A 43 9.10 1.74 7.04
N HIS A 44 7.94 1.49 6.43
CA HIS A 44 7.69 0.38 5.50
C HIS A 44 7.73 0.82 4.03
N SER A 45 7.85 2.12 3.76
CA SER A 45 7.90 2.62 2.39
C SER A 45 9.21 2.22 1.70
N ALA A 46 9.10 1.78 0.45
CA ALA A 46 10.24 1.37 -0.37
C ALA A 46 11.23 2.53 -0.54
N GLN A 47 12.45 2.38 -0.03
CA GLN A 47 13.51 3.36 -0.25
C GLN A 47 14.57 2.79 -1.20
N SER A 48 14.86 3.51 -2.29
CA SER A 48 15.89 3.13 -3.27
C SER A 48 17.31 2.99 -2.68
N HIS A 49 17.53 3.39 -1.43
CA HIS A 49 18.81 3.40 -0.74
C HIS A 49 18.86 2.53 0.52
N GLU A 50 17.83 1.72 0.78
CA GLU A 50 17.85 0.90 1.99
C GLU A 50 18.93 -0.20 1.88
N ALA A 51 19.88 -0.16 2.81
CA ALA A 51 20.95 -1.12 2.91
C ALA A 51 20.43 -2.41 3.57
N VAL A 52 20.73 -3.55 2.97
CA VAL A 52 20.37 -4.84 3.54
C VAL A 52 21.23 -5.09 4.78
N PRO A 53 20.64 -5.35 5.96
CA PRO A 53 21.42 -5.70 7.14
C PRO A 53 22.27 -6.95 6.88
N ALA A 54 23.52 -6.95 7.35
CA ALA A 54 24.45 -8.07 7.11
C ALA A 54 23.91 -9.42 7.62
N TRP A 55 23.19 -9.41 8.75
CA TRP A 55 22.55 -10.61 9.30
C TRP A 55 21.48 -11.19 8.37
N ALA A 56 20.75 -10.34 7.64
CA ALA A 56 19.69 -10.75 6.73
C ALA A 56 20.28 -11.34 5.45
N ALA A 57 21.32 -10.68 4.92
CA ALA A 57 22.03 -11.12 3.72
C ALA A 57 22.81 -12.43 3.92
N ALA A 58 23.28 -12.70 5.15
CA ALA A 58 23.97 -13.94 5.49
C ALA A 58 23.01 -15.15 5.64
N ARG A 59 21.71 -14.89 5.78
CA ARG A 59 20.71 -15.94 6.04
C ARG A 59 20.44 -16.73 4.75
N GLN A 60 20.54 -18.05 4.86
CA GLN A 60 20.24 -18.97 3.76
C GLN A 60 18.76 -19.35 3.77
N GLY A 61 18.22 -19.68 2.61
CA GLY A 61 16.82 -20.03 2.45
C GLY A 61 16.24 -19.58 1.11
N SER A 62 14.92 -19.56 1.02
CA SER A 62 14.19 -19.09 -0.15
C SER A 62 12.94 -18.29 0.22
N ALA A 63 12.43 -17.52 -0.73
CA ALA A 63 11.16 -16.81 -0.64
C ALA A 63 10.25 -17.22 -1.81
N ASP A 64 8.99 -17.48 -1.51
CA ASP A 64 7.93 -17.65 -2.50
C ASP A 64 7.28 -16.29 -2.73
N LEU A 65 7.47 -15.74 -3.92
CA LEU A 65 6.97 -14.45 -4.35
C LEU A 65 5.83 -14.64 -5.33
N VAL A 66 4.76 -13.88 -5.15
CA VAL A 66 3.62 -13.88 -6.07
C VAL A 66 3.63 -12.58 -6.85
N ILE A 67 3.44 -12.72 -8.16
CA ILE A 67 3.41 -11.64 -9.13
C ILE A 67 2.04 -11.66 -9.80
N LEU A 68 1.31 -10.55 -9.72
CA LEU A 68 0.07 -10.31 -10.45
C LEU A 68 0.34 -9.33 -11.59
N HIS A 69 0.05 -9.77 -12.82
CA HIS A 69 -0.12 -8.85 -13.95
C HIS A 69 -1.53 -8.27 -13.89
N LYS A 70 -1.67 -6.96 -13.70
CA LYS A 70 -2.99 -6.32 -13.60
C LYS A 70 -3.74 -6.27 -14.94
N THR A 71 -3.01 -6.25 -16.06
CA THR A 71 -3.60 -6.18 -17.41
C THR A 71 -4.19 -7.51 -17.86
N THR A 72 -3.55 -8.63 -17.52
CA THR A 72 -3.97 -9.99 -17.91
C THR A 72 -4.61 -10.77 -16.78
N THR A 73 -4.57 -10.23 -15.55
CA THR A 73 -5.00 -10.88 -14.30
C THR A 73 -4.27 -12.22 -14.05
N ARG A 74 -3.07 -12.38 -14.63
CA ARG A 74 -2.26 -13.59 -14.47
C ARG A 74 -1.49 -13.53 -13.15
N LEU A 75 -1.65 -14.57 -12.35
CA LEU A 75 -0.84 -14.82 -11.16
C LEU A 75 0.28 -15.82 -11.47
N THR A 76 1.49 -15.46 -11.10
CA THR A 76 2.67 -16.35 -11.17
C THR A 76 3.31 -16.40 -9.79
N THR A 77 3.60 -17.60 -9.29
CA THR A 77 4.42 -17.79 -8.09
C THR A 77 5.82 -18.21 -8.50
N VAL A 78 6.83 -17.58 -7.93
CA VAL A 78 8.24 -17.92 -8.15
C VAL A 78 8.95 -18.09 -6.82
N THR A 79 9.73 -19.16 -6.71
CA THR A 79 10.60 -19.38 -5.55
C THR A 79 11.99 -18.86 -5.89
N VAL A 80 12.51 -17.96 -5.06
CA VAL A 80 13.84 -17.35 -5.24
C VAL A 80 14.72 -17.73 -4.06
N ALA A 81 15.89 -18.31 -4.34
CA ALA A 81 16.88 -18.63 -3.32
C ALA A 81 17.66 -17.37 -2.87
N SER A 82 18.19 -17.40 -1.64
CA SER A 82 18.94 -16.28 -1.07
C SER A 82 20.16 -15.93 -1.95
N GLY A 83 20.31 -14.64 -2.27
CA GLY A 83 21.37 -14.15 -3.16
C GLY A 83 21.15 -14.40 -4.65
N ALA A 84 20.05 -15.07 -5.02
CA ALA A 84 19.67 -15.30 -6.42
C ALA A 84 18.60 -14.31 -6.89
N GLY A 85 18.28 -14.37 -8.17
CA GLY A 85 17.12 -13.69 -8.74
C GLY A 85 16.40 -14.58 -9.74
N ALA A 86 15.14 -14.25 -10.01
CA ALA A 86 14.32 -14.90 -11.00
C ALA A 86 13.68 -13.86 -11.92
N ASP A 87 13.56 -14.23 -13.20
CA ASP A 87 12.93 -13.43 -14.22
C ASP A 87 11.56 -14.05 -14.56
N VAL A 88 10.52 -13.22 -14.56
CA VAL A 88 9.15 -13.56 -14.95
C VAL A 88 8.69 -12.47 -15.91
N ASP A 89 8.64 -12.82 -17.19
CA ASP A 89 8.36 -11.88 -18.28
C ASP A 89 9.37 -10.69 -18.25
N ASP A 90 8.92 -9.45 -18.04
CA ASP A 90 9.74 -8.23 -17.93
C ASP A 90 10.11 -7.86 -16.49
N VAL A 91 9.74 -8.70 -15.51
CA VAL A 91 9.99 -8.48 -14.08
C VAL A 91 11.14 -9.37 -13.61
N ARG A 92 12.19 -8.76 -13.05
CA ARG A 92 13.26 -9.46 -12.34
C ARG A 92 13.13 -9.19 -10.85
N ILE A 93 13.09 -10.25 -10.04
CA ILE A 93 13.10 -10.14 -8.58
C ILE A 93 14.36 -10.81 -8.03
N SER A 94 15.14 -10.07 -7.24
CA SER A 94 16.32 -10.58 -6.53
C SER A 94 16.03 -10.68 -5.04
N LEU A 95 16.35 -11.83 -4.43
CA LEU A 95 16.23 -12.03 -2.97
C LEU A 95 17.55 -11.67 -2.31
N LEU A 96 17.55 -10.59 -1.53
CA LEU A 96 18.77 -10.04 -0.94
C LEU A 96 18.93 -10.36 0.55
N GLY A 97 17.84 -10.67 1.25
CA GLY A 97 17.91 -11.04 2.65
C GLY A 97 16.60 -11.65 3.17
N LEU A 98 16.70 -12.35 4.28
CA LEU A 98 15.58 -13.01 4.95
C LEU A 98 15.55 -12.68 6.43
N ALA A 99 14.35 -12.59 6.99
CA ALA A 99 14.10 -12.44 8.42
C ALA A 99 12.94 -13.34 8.83
N SER A 100 13.03 -14.02 9.97
CA SER A 100 11.94 -14.85 10.50
C SER A 100 11.04 -14.05 11.44
N GLY A 101 11.60 -13.05 12.13
CA GLY A 101 10.90 -12.15 13.05
C GLY A 101 11.36 -10.71 12.86
N LEU A 102 11.10 -10.11 11.70
CA LEU A 102 11.54 -8.76 11.40
C LEU A 102 10.89 -7.75 12.35
N ARG A 103 11.71 -6.93 13.00
CA ARG A 103 11.25 -5.85 13.86
C ARG A 103 12.17 -4.64 13.75
N ILE A 104 11.61 -3.45 13.95
CA ILE A 104 12.38 -2.22 14.10
C ILE A 104 12.59 -1.94 15.59
N LYS A 105 13.85 -1.77 15.99
CA LYS A 105 14.25 -1.36 17.34
C LYS A 105 15.33 -0.29 17.26
N ASN A 106 15.11 0.85 17.91
CA ASN A 106 16.04 1.98 17.89
C ASN A 106 16.44 2.40 16.46
N ASN A 107 15.45 2.47 15.55
CA ASN A 107 15.64 2.86 14.16
C ASN A 107 16.51 1.89 13.32
N ALA A 108 16.65 0.64 13.75
CA ALA A 108 17.37 -0.41 13.04
C ALA A 108 16.52 -1.69 12.93
N PHE A 109 16.67 -2.40 11.82
CA PHE A 109 16.07 -3.72 11.63
C PHE A 109 16.82 -4.80 12.41
N ILE A 110 16.06 -5.64 13.10
CA ILE A 110 16.54 -6.81 13.82
C ILE A 110 15.70 -8.03 13.46
N ASP A 111 16.29 -9.22 13.59
CA ASP A 111 15.59 -10.51 13.53
C ASP A 111 15.35 -10.98 14.98
N ASP A 112 14.12 -10.81 15.46
CA ASP A 112 13.70 -11.12 16.81
C ASP A 112 12.89 -12.41 16.82
N SER A 113 13.49 -13.50 17.31
CA SER A 113 12.82 -14.81 17.37
C SER A 113 11.60 -14.85 18.29
N ALA A 114 11.38 -13.82 19.12
CA ALA A 114 10.19 -13.71 19.95
C ALA A 114 8.96 -13.18 19.17
N VAL A 115 9.16 -12.71 17.94
CA VAL A 115 8.09 -12.18 17.08
C VAL A 115 8.00 -13.04 15.83
N TYR A 116 6.78 -13.43 15.46
CA TYR A 116 6.52 -14.04 14.17
C TYR A 116 6.16 -12.95 13.17
N ASN A 117 7.16 -12.51 12.40
CA ASN A 117 6.99 -11.53 11.33
C ASN A 117 7.97 -11.84 10.19
N PRO A 118 7.75 -12.93 9.46
CA PRO A 118 8.65 -13.34 8.39
C PRO A 118 8.60 -12.34 7.24
N ALA A 119 9.78 -12.00 6.74
CA ALA A 119 9.95 -11.01 5.70
C ALA A 119 11.13 -11.34 4.79
N ALA A 120 11.06 -10.85 3.56
CA ALA A 120 12.08 -10.97 2.54
C ALA A 120 12.50 -9.58 2.08
N PHE A 121 13.80 -9.28 2.12
CA PHE A 121 14.33 -8.08 1.51
C PHE A 121 14.56 -8.37 0.03
N VAL A 122 13.87 -7.65 -0.85
CA VAL A 122 13.93 -7.88 -2.30
C VAL A 122 14.32 -6.63 -3.05
N GLU A 123 14.83 -6.84 -4.25
CA GLU A 123 14.94 -5.82 -5.29
C GLU A 123 14.11 -6.25 -6.49
N VAL A 124 13.25 -5.36 -6.99
CA VAL A 124 12.38 -5.61 -8.14
C VAL A 124 12.74 -4.64 -9.25
N LEU A 125 13.10 -5.20 -10.41
CA LEU A 125 13.31 -4.46 -11.64
C LEU A 125 12.19 -4.79 -12.61
N VAL A 126 11.67 -3.77 -13.28
CA VAL A 126 10.70 -3.89 -14.37
C VAL A 126 11.30 -3.23 -15.59
N HIS A 127 11.39 -3.96 -16.70
CA HIS A 127 12.09 -3.51 -17.91
C HIS A 127 13.54 -3.04 -17.63
N GLY A 128 14.22 -3.71 -16.70
CA GLY A 128 15.60 -3.36 -16.29
C GLY A 128 15.72 -2.12 -15.41
N LYS A 129 14.62 -1.45 -15.04
CA LYS A 129 14.61 -0.32 -14.11
C LYS A 129 14.19 -0.80 -12.71
N MET A 130 14.98 -0.48 -11.69
CA MET A 130 14.60 -0.73 -10.30
C MET A 130 13.35 0.11 -9.97
N ILE A 131 12.27 -0.57 -9.60
CA ILE A 131 11.01 0.06 -9.16
C ILE A 131 10.79 -0.08 -7.66
N TYR A 132 11.44 -1.06 -7.03
CA TYR A 132 11.28 -1.33 -5.61
C TYR A 132 12.55 -1.99 -5.05
N ARG A 133 12.90 -1.59 -3.83
CA ARG A 133 13.93 -2.20 -3.01
C ARG A 133 13.52 -2.03 -1.55
N GLY A 134 13.35 -3.13 -0.83
CA GLY A 134 12.83 -3.08 0.54
C GLY A 134 12.28 -4.41 1.05
N TRP A 135 11.68 -4.38 2.23
CA TRP A 135 11.08 -5.53 2.90
C TRP A 135 9.65 -5.80 2.41
N LEU A 136 9.43 -7.01 1.91
CA LEU A 136 8.10 -7.59 1.76
C LEU A 136 7.78 -8.47 2.97
N TYR A 137 6.58 -8.30 3.51
CA TYR A 137 6.10 -8.99 4.69
C TYR A 137 5.17 -10.13 4.27
N GLN A 138 5.33 -11.29 4.89
CA GLN A 138 4.44 -12.43 4.63
C GLN A 138 3.04 -12.15 5.19
N GLU A 139 2.99 -11.51 6.35
CA GLU A 139 1.73 -11.09 6.97
C GLU A 139 1.26 -9.79 6.30
N PHE A 140 -0.03 -9.75 5.94
CA PHE A 140 -0.68 -8.63 5.24
C PHE A 140 0.00 -8.24 3.91
N PRO A 141 0.17 -9.19 2.97
CA PRO A 141 0.87 -8.95 1.71
C PRO A 141 0.23 -7.85 0.85
N GLU A 142 -1.08 -7.62 1.00
CA GLU A 142 -1.83 -6.59 0.28
C GLU A 142 -1.46 -5.16 0.72
N LEU A 143 -0.96 -4.99 1.95
CA LEU A 143 -0.60 -3.67 2.49
C LEU A 143 0.87 -3.32 2.24
N PHE A 144 1.73 -4.34 2.15
CA PHE A 144 3.19 -4.17 2.08
C PHE A 144 3.82 -4.78 0.82
N GLY A 145 2.99 -5.04 -0.20
CA GLY A 145 3.43 -5.44 -1.53
C GLY A 145 3.95 -4.26 -2.34
N VAL A 146 4.70 -4.58 -3.40
CA VAL A 146 4.95 -3.62 -4.48
C VAL A 146 3.66 -3.49 -5.27
N ASP A 147 3.08 -2.30 -5.34
CA ASP A 147 1.87 -2.08 -6.14
C ASP A 147 2.06 -0.89 -7.09
N ASN A 148 2.01 -1.16 -8.40
CA ASN A 148 2.05 -0.13 -9.43
C ASN A 148 0.90 -0.30 -10.44
N SER A 149 0.87 0.47 -11.52
CA SER A 149 -0.23 0.43 -12.49
C SER A 149 -0.35 -0.89 -13.27
N GLU A 150 0.74 -1.64 -13.40
CA GLU A 150 0.83 -2.85 -14.24
C GLU A 150 0.98 -4.13 -13.41
N TRP A 151 1.59 -4.03 -12.23
CA TRP A 151 2.08 -5.15 -11.45
C TRP A 151 1.78 -5.00 -9.98
N THR A 152 1.52 -6.14 -9.34
CA THR A 152 1.60 -6.28 -7.89
C THR A 152 2.56 -7.43 -7.56
N VAL A 153 3.47 -7.22 -6.61
CA VAL A 153 4.40 -8.26 -6.12
C VAL A 153 4.30 -8.35 -4.61
N TRP A 154 4.11 -9.54 -4.07
CA TRP A 154 4.07 -9.75 -2.63
C TRP A 154 4.71 -11.06 -2.20
N LEU A 155 5.06 -11.13 -0.93
CA LEU A 155 5.61 -12.32 -0.30
C LEU A 155 4.47 -13.27 0.10
N LYS A 156 4.55 -14.53 -0.35
CA LYS A 156 3.65 -15.60 0.08
C LYS A 156 4.22 -16.37 1.27
N GLY A 157 5.54 -16.54 1.31
CA GLY A 157 6.21 -17.20 2.42
C GLY A 157 7.72 -17.28 2.26
N ILE A 158 8.40 -17.65 3.33
CA ILE A 158 9.83 -17.93 3.33
C ILE A 158 10.11 -19.34 3.86
N SER A 159 11.17 -19.96 3.35
CA SER A 159 11.74 -21.18 3.89
C SER A 159 13.15 -20.89 4.37
N VAL A 160 13.36 -20.93 5.68
CA VAL A 160 14.68 -20.76 6.30
C VAL A 160 15.06 -22.10 6.95
N PRO A 161 16.21 -22.70 6.61
CA PRO A 161 16.67 -23.89 7.32
C PRO A 161 16.95 -23.55 8.79
N PRO A 162 16.76 -24.51 9.72
CA PRO A 162 17.18 -24.32 11.10
C PRO A 162 18.68 -24.02 11.16
N ALA A 163 19.08 -23.15 12.09
CA ALA A 163 20.48 -22.83 12.31
C ALA A 163 21.26 -24.13 12.58
N THR A 164 22.29 -24.41 11.78
CA THR A 164 23.16 -25.57 12.01
C THR A 164 23.89 -25.32 13.33
N THR A 165 23.51 -26.02 14.40
CA THR A 165 24.31 -26.07 15.61
C THR A 165 25.63 -26.76 15.29
N SER A 166 26.69 -25.99 15.07
CA SER A 166 28.04 -26.54 15.13
C SER A 166 28.31 -26.94 16.57
N ASN A 167 28.17 -28.22 16.89
CA ASN A 167 28.77 -28.76 18.11
C ASN A 167 30.28 -28.63 17.94
N GLY A 168 30.85 -27.60 18.55
CA GLY A 168 32.29 -27.45 18.76
C GLY A 168 32.80 -28.39 19.84
#